data_AF-A0A0D2N6C3-F1
#
_entry.id   AF-A0A0D2N6C3-F1
#
_cell.length_a   1.000
_cell.length_b   1.000
_cell.length_c   1.000
_cell.angle_alpha   90.00
_cell.angle_beta   90.00
_cell.angle_gamma   90.00
#
_symmetry.space_group_name_H-M   'P 1'
#
loop_
_entity.id
_entity.type
_entity.pdbx_description
1 polymer ?
#
loop_
_entity_poly.entity_id
_entity_poly.type
_entity_poly.pdbx_seq_one_letter_code
_entity_poly.pdbx_strand_id
1 'polypeptide(L)'
;MPFKPVSPAPLQPHAGGDGGNGHESRCPPTGAPGAAPQASAAAEAPSRRPLCLVPGREPVGLFEFPSVQAGRGFCAYTPPCTISYDYDAPAGGSMVQQIFISPAGPGRSIVLTGTLDVRADGKTDANAPRASGPRSPLAALVSALGRLMSSLWPPPAAWRSCLSYNLVFDQDNAFLHAQDVLLKARGPGAWRSYYTPLQSDRLISAARRWIEEQAGGGPDFGGAPLAPPAPLPKRVVNDRWSQHTAECSHCAAAAARLTRGVGLAKVAAAALFAAFCGLLGTFGAPGLLARAAGPGLVAAAAAAGACSAAWWARRAEALLREFQYVEFSHAQNP
;
A
#
# COMPACT_ATOMS: atom_id res chain seq x y z
N MET A 1 31.68 26.79 7.28
CA MET A 1 32.80 25.90 7.65
C MET A 1 32.75 24.70 6.73
N PRO A 2 33.73 24.48 5.83
CA PRO A 2 33.69 23.36 4.90
C PRO A 2 34.25 22.09 5.57
N PHE A 3 33.47 21.01 5.55
CA PHE A 3 33.86 19.68 6.02
C PHE A 3 34.84 19.04 5.02
N LYS A 4 35.99 18.56 5.51
CA LYS A 4 36.96 17.74 4.77
C LYS A 4 36.45 16.29 4.64
N PRO A 5 36.68 15.61 3.51
CA PRO A 5 36.44 14.17 3.39
C PRO A 5 37.54 13.37 4.10
N VAL A 6 37.15 12.34 4.83
CA VAL A 6 38.05 11.34 5.43
C VAL A 6 38.17 10.16 4.45
N SER A 7 39.41 9.85 4.04
CA SER A 7 39.72 8.65 3.24
C SER A 7 39.58 7.38 4.08
N PRO A 8 39.07 6.26 3.51
CA PRO A 8 38.99 4.98 4.22
C PRO A 8 40.37 4.32 4.30
N ALA A 9 40.67 3.73 5.46
CA ALA A 9 41.86 2.92 5.72
C ALA A 9 41.76 1.54 5.03
N PRO A 10 42.89 0.95 4.59
CA PRO A 10 42.90 -0.35 3.94
C PRO A 10 42.67 -1.50 4.94
N LEU A 11 41.83 -2.46 4.53
CA LEU A 11 41.59 -3.73 5.23
C LEU A 11 42.87 -4.59 5.21
N GLN A 12 43.29 -5.06 6.39
CA GLN A 12 44.31 -6.11 6.52
C GLN A 12 43.68 -7.51 6.40
N PRO A 13 44.38 -8.48 5.77
CA PRO A 13 43.92 -9.85 5.67
C PRO A 13 44.27 -10.64 6.95
N HIS A 14 43.27 -11.30 7.54
CA HIS A 14 43.54 -12.31 8.56
C HIS A 14 43.76 -13.68 7.91
N ALA A 15 44.93 -14.23 8.20
CA ALA A 15 45.42 -15.53 7.81
C ALA A 15 44.69 -16.67 8.54
N GLY A 16 44.84 -17.87 7.97
CA GLY A 16 44.11 -19.08 8.31
C GLY A 16 44.41 -19.70 9.67
N GLY A 17 43.58 -20.70 9.97
CA GLY A 17 43.73 -21.62 11.10
C GLY A 17 43.01 -22.92 10.76
N ASP A 18 43.77 -23.90 10.31
CA ASP A 18 43.41 -25.31 10.19
C ASP A 18 43.03 -25.90 11.55
N GLY A 19 42.08 -26.84 11.54
CA GLY A 19 41.70 -27.64 12.71
C GLY A 19 40.67 -28.69 12.33
N GLY A 20 41.14 -29.86 11.90
CA GLY A 20 40.32 -30.98 11.47
C GLY A 20 39.59 -31.73 12.60
N ASN A 21 38.54 -32.43 12.20
CA ASN A 21 37.98 -33.71 12.70
C ASN A 21 36.60 -33.82 12.01
N GLY A 22 36.29 -34.81 11.17
CA GLY A 22 36.59 -36.22 11.28
C GLY A 22 35.27 -36.98 11.54
N HIS A 23 34.37 -37.04 10.56
CA HIS A 23 33.35 -38.08 10.50
C HIS A 23 32.87 -38.32 9.06
N GLU A 24 33.56 -39.27 8.40
CA GLU A 24 33.12 -39.93 7.18
C GLU A 24 31.90 -40.82 7.48
N SER A 25 30.77 -40.57 6.83
CA SER A 25 29.73 -41.57 6.61
C SER A 25 29.72 -41.97 5.14
N ARG A 26 30.27 -43.16 4.86
CA ARG A 26 30.28 -43.81 3.56
C ARG A 26 28.87 -44.29 3.19
N CYS A 27 28.42 -43.99 1.97
CA CYS A 27 27.40 -44.77 1.26
C CYS A 27 28.02 -45.29 -0.06
N PRO A 28 27.70 -46.52 -0.51
CA PRO A 28 28.40 -47.22 -1.58
C PRO A 28 27.97 -46.75 -2.99
N PRO A 29 28.78 -47.01 -4.04
CA PRO A 29 28.50 -46.54 -5.39
C PRO A 29 27.75 -47.57 -6.25
N THR A 30 27.26 -47.06 -7.38
CA THR A 30 26.86 -47.71 -8.66
C THR A 30 25.38 -47.97 -8.94
N GLY A 31 24.95 -47.38 -10.08
CA GLY A 31 23.67 -47.57 -10.77
C GLY A 31 23.46 -46.48 -11.81
N ALA A 32 23.97 -46.66 -13.03
CA ALA A 32 23.72 -45.78 -14.18
C ALA A 32 22.37 -46.13 -14.86
N PRO A 33 21.91 -45.33 -15.83
CA PRO A 33 20.75 -44.45 -15.74
C PRO A 33 19.43 -45.15 -16.13
N GLY A 34 18.45 -45.15 -15.22
CA GLY A 34 17.06 -45.39 -15.57
C GLY A 34 16.47 -44.14 -16.22
N ALA A 35 15.91 -44.29 -17.42
CA ALA A 35 15.20 -43.24 -18.13
C ALA A 35 14.16 -42.58 -17.21
N ALA A 36 14.39 -41.31 -16.88
CA ALA A 36 13.38 -40.50 -16.21
C ALA A 36 12.16 -40.40 -17.15
N PRO A 37 10.94 -40.66 -16.68
CA PRO A 37 9.76 -40.36 -17.47
C PRO A 37 9.75 -38.85 -17.70
N GLN A 38 9.83 -38.45 -18.97
CA GLN A 38 9.53 -37.09 -19.38
C GLN A 38 8.07 -36.83 -19.02
N ALA A 39 7.83 -36.33 -17.81
CA ALA A 39 6.57 -35.71 -17.45
C ALA A 39 6.48 -34.39 -18.22
N SER A 40 6.07 -34.48 -19.48
CA SER A 40 5.47 -33.37 -20.21
C SER A 40 4.19 -33.01 -19.43
N ALA A 41 4.33 -32.16 -18.42
CA ALA A 41 3.21 -31.45 -17.84
C ALA A 41 2.79 -30.40 -18.88
N ALA A 42 2.03 -30.84 -19.88
CA ALA A 42 1.18 -29.93 -20.63
C ALA A 42 0.23 -29.32 -19.60
N ALA A 43 0.49 -28.07 -19.22
CA ALA A 43 -0.40 -27.32 -18.36
C ALA A 43 -1.77 -27.30 -19.02
N GLU A 44 -2.76 -27.87 -18.35
CA GLU A 44 -4.15 -27.85 -18.79
C GLU A 44 -4.54 -26.39 -19.05
N ALA A 45 -4.90 -26.09 -20.31
CA ALA A 45 -5.24 -24.74 -20.70
C ALA A 45 -6.46 -24.29 -19.87
N PRO A 46 -6.42 -23.10 -19.26
CA PRO A 46 -7.50 -22.67 -18.37
C PRO A 46 -8.83 -22.62 -19.13
N SER A 47 -9.88 -23.11 -18.47
CA SER A 47 -11.23 -23.30 -19.02
C SER A 47 -11.94 -21.99 -19.45
N ARG A 48 -11.37 -20.83 -19.11
CA ARG A 48 -11.89 -19.50 -19.45
C ARG A 48 -10.73 -18.54 -19.74
N ARG A 49 -10.89 -17.67 -20.75
CA ARG A 49 -9.97 -16.54 -20.99
C ARG A 49 -10.17 -15.45 -19.93
N PRO A 50 -9.10 -14.85 -19.38
CA PRO A 50 -9.21 -13.69 -18.50
C PRO A 50 -10.04 -12.57 -19.15
N LEU A 51 -10.92 -11.94 -18.38
CA LEU A 51 -11.88 -10.94 -18.88
C LEU A 51 -11.21 -9.69 -19.46
N CYS A 52 -10.05 -9.29 -18.93
CA CYS A 52 -9.34 -8.09 -19.37
C CYS A 52 -7.96 -8.42 -19.93
N LEU A 53 -7.93 -8.63 -21.24
CA LEU A 53 -6.73 -8.65 -22.06
C LEU A 53 -6.51 -7.26 -22.68
N VAL A 54 -5.25 -6.87 -22.84
CA VAL A 54 -4.91 -5.74 -23.71
C VAL A 54 -5.44 -6.08 -25.11
N PRO A 55 -6.28 -5.24 -25.75
CA PRO A 55 -6.87 -5.58 -27.04
C PRO A 55 -5.81 -6.00 -28.06
N GLY A 56 -6.01 -7.16 -28.69
CA GLY A 56 -5.10 -7.71 -29.70
C GLY A 56 -3.80 -8.30 -29.17
N ARG A 57 -3.66 -8.55 -27.86
CA ARG A 57 -2.48 -9.20 -27.28
C ARG A 57 -2.85 -10.35 -26.35
N GLU A 58 -2.18 -11.49 -26.54
CA GLU A 58 -2.31 -12.65 -25.67
C GLU A 58 -1.35 -12.55 -24.47
N PRO A 59 -1.76 -13.05 -23.29
CA PRO A 59 -0.85 -13.20 -22.15
C PRO A 59 0.29 -14.15 -22.49
N VAL A 60 1.49 -13.83 -22.04
CA VAL A 60 2.66 -14.73 -22.16
C VAL A 60 2.85 -15.59 -20.90
N GLY A 61 2.09 -15.30 -19.85
CA GLY A 61 1.98 -16.13 -18.66
C GLY A 61 0.59 -16.02 -18.06
N LEU A 62 0.07 -17.15 -17.56
CA LEU A 62 -1.25 -17.27 -16.96
C LEU A 62 -1.24 -18.41 -15.94
N PHE A 63 -1.84 -18.18 -14.77
CA PHE A 63 -2.14 -19.25 -13.83
C PHE A 63 -3.42 -18.97 -13.06
N GLU A 64 -4.02 -20.04 -12.57
CA GLU A 64 -5.21 -20.02 -11.70
C GLU A 64 -4.79 -20.07 -10.23
N PHE A 65 -5.48 -19.36 -9.35
CA PHE A 65 -5.22 -19.42 -7.92
C PHE A 65 -6.51 -19.25 -7.11
N PRO A 66 -6.63 -19.92 -5.96
CA PRO A 66 -7.65 -19.57 -4.98
C PRO A 66 -7.22 -18.30 -4.24
N SER A 67 -8.18 -17.48 -3.82
CA SER A 67 -7.92 -16.32 -2.96
C SER A 67 -8.91 -16.27 -1.80
N VAL A 68 -8.58 -15.52 -0.75
CA VAL A 68 -9.53 -15.25 0.34
C VAL A 68 -10.79 -14.54 -0.17
N GLN A 69 -10.68 -13.81 -1.29
CA GLN A 69 -11.74 -13.00 -1.87
C GLN A 69 -12.63 -13.81 -2.84
N ALA A 70 -12.12 -14.91 -3.40
CA ALA A 70 -12.78 -15.70 -4.42
C ALA A 70 -12.30 -17.15 -4.41
N GLY A 71 -13.23 -18.11 -4.50
CA GLY A 71 -12.92 -19.54 -4.60
C GLY A 71 -12.09 -19.90 -5.84
N ARG A 72 -12.05 -19.01 -6.84
CA ARG A 72 -11.20 -19.10 -8.03
C ARG A 72 -10.84 -17.71 -8.54
N GLY A 73 -9.61 -17.55 -9.03
CA GLY A 73 -9.13 -16.37 -9.72
C GLY A 73 -8.00 -16.69 -10.71
N PHE A 74 -7.74 -15.77 -11.63
CA PHE A 74 -6.71 -15.88 -12.65
C PHE A 74 -5.75 -14.72 -12.55
N CYS A 75 -4.46 -14.98 -12.70
CA CYS A 75 -3.43 -13.94 -12.80
C CYS A 75 -2.70 -14.11 -14.13
N ALA A 76 -2.64 -13.01 -14.91
CA ALA A 76 -2.09 -13.01 -16.26
C ALA A 76 -1.08 -11.87 -16.42
N TYR A 77 0.05 -12.13 -17.07
CA TYR A 77 0.97 -11.09 -17.52
C TYR A 77 0.82 -10.92 -19.04
N THR A 78 0.44 -9.71 -19.44
CA THR A 78 0.30 -9.30 -20.83
C THR A 78 1.36 -8.24 -21.15
N PRO A 79 2.31 -8.54 -22.04
CA PRO A 79 3.36 -7.59 -22.36
C PRO A 79 2.85 -6.31 -23.02
N PRO A 80 3.52 -5.16 -22.78
CA PRO A 80 4.84 -5.06 -22.16
C PRO A 80 4.81 -4.88 -20.63
N CYS A 81 3.67 -4.50 -20.05
CA CYS A 81 3.64 -3.92 -18.71
C CYS A 81 2.39 -4.24 -17.88
N THR A 82 1.49 -5.10 -18.35
CA THR A 82 0.18 -5.29 -17.72
C THR A 82 0.12 -6.60 -16.96
N ILE A 83 -0.32 -6.55 -15.71
CA ILE A 83 -0.71 -7.71 -14.91
C ILE A 83 -2.20 -7.58 -14.63
N SER A 84 -2.97 -8.60 -14.99
CA SER A 84 -4.41 -8.67 -14.76
C SER A 84 -4.70 -9.76 -13.74
N TYR A 85 -5.47 -9.40 -12.71
CA TYR A 85 -6.12 -10.32 -11.78
C TYR A 85 -7.61 -10.34 -12.09
N ASP A 86 -8.17 -11.52 -12.26
CA ASP A 86 -9.59 -11.74 -12.50
C ASP A 86 -10.13 -12.64 -11.39
N TYR A 87 -11.07 -12.15 -10.60
CA TYR A 87 -11.64 -12.84 -9.45
C TYR A 87 -13.10 -13.16 -9.72
N ASP A 88 -13.49 -14.42 -9.52
CA ASP A 88 -14.90 -14.81 -9.52
C ASP A 88 -15.56 -14.22 -8.27
N ALA A 89 -16.43 -13.22 -8.43
CA ALA A 89 -17.11 -12.57 -7.32
C ALA A 89 -18.42 -13.30 -6.96
N PRO A 90 -18.94 -13.14 -5.73
CA PRO A 90 -20.22 -13.72 -5.33
C PRO A 90 -21.38 -13.31 -6.27
N ALA A 91 -22.43 -14.13 -6.32
CA ALA A 91 -23.64 -13.89 -7.12
C ALA A 91 -23.39 -13.76 -8.65
N GLY A 92 -22.33 -14.38 -9.16
CA GLY A 92 -22.02 -14.42 -10.60
C GLY A 92 -21.37 -13.13 -11.13
N GLY A 93 -20.92 -12.23 -10.25
CA GLY A 93 -20.11 -11.08 -10.64
C GLY A 93 -18.65 -11.46 -10.92
N SER A 94 -17.85 -10.48 -11.34
CA SER A 94 -16.40 -10.62 -11.43
C SER A 94 -15.73 -9.33 -10.98
N MET A 95 -14.61 -9.42 -10.26
CA MET A 95 -13.77 -8.27 -9.95
C MET A 95 -12.48 -8.41 -10.75
N VAL A 96 -12.15 -7.39 -11.53
CA VAL A 96 -10.89 -7.34 -12.27
C VAL A 96 -10.01 -6.27 -11.65
N GLN A 97 -8.79 -6.66 -11.26
CA GLN A 97 -7.75 -5.71 -10.87
C GLN A 97 -6.64 -5.71 -11.91
N GLN A 98 -6.27 -4.53 -12.41
CA GLN A 98 -5.17 -4.35 -13.34
C GLN A 98 -4.05 -3.58 -12.70
N ILE A 99 -2.83 -4.03 -12.95
CA ILE A 99 -1.60 -3.34 -12.59
C ILE A 99 -0.84 -3.05 -13.89
N PHE A 100 -0.55 -1.78 -14.15
CA PHE A 100 0.26 -1.33 -15.27
C PHE A 100 1.58 -0.80 -14.73
N ILE A 101 2.70 -1.35 -15.19
CA ILE A 101 4.04 -1.02 -14.70
C ILE A 101 4.91 -0.51 -15.85
N SER A 102 5.11 0.79 -15.94
CA SER A 102 5.95 1.38 -16.99
C SER A 102 7.28 1.84 -16.42
N PRO A 103 8.42 1.62 -17.11
CA PRO A 103 9.66 2.29 -16.77
C PRO A 103 9.47 3.81 -16.86
N ALA A 104 10.07 4.54 -15.91
CA ALA A 104 10.07 6.00 -15.87
C ALA A 104 11.49 6.59 -15.84
N GLY A 105 12.49 5.71 -15.77
CA GLY A 105 13.91 6.05 -15.77
C GLY A 105 14.74 4.92 -15.16
N PRO A 106 16.07 5.08 -15.11
CA PRO A 106 16.97 4.19 -14.39
C PRO A 106 16.50 3.91 -12.96
N GLY A 107 16.27 2.64 -12.61
CA GLY A 107 15.84 2.23 -11.26
C GLY A 107 14.48 2.80 -10.83
N ARG A 108 13.65 3.28 -11.78
CA ARG A 108 12.36 3.91 -11.51
C ARG A 108 11.29 3.35 -12.41
N SER A 109 10.15 3.02 -11.81
CA SER A 109 8.93 2.64 -12.50
C SER A 109 7.75 3.48 -12.00
N ILE A 110 6.73 3.59 -12.83
CA ILE A 110 5.40 4.07 -12.45
C ILE A 110 4.49 2.86 -12.44
N VAL A 111 3.76 2.69 -11.34
CA VAL A 111 2.74 1.65 -11.19
C VAL A 111 1.37 2.30 -11.11
N LEU A 112 0.48 1.90 -12.01
CA LEU A 112 -0.93 2.31 -12.00
C LEU A 112 -1.79 1.09 -11.70
N THR A 113 -2.68 1.22 -10.73
CA THR A 113 -3.63 0.16 -10.38
C THR A 113 -5.06 0.62 -10.64
N GLY A 114 -5.84 -0.22 -11.31
CA GLY A 114 -7.27 0.00 -11.51
C GLY A 114 -8.06 -1.23 -11.10
N THR A 115 -9.23 -1.02 -10.52
CA THR A 115 -10.16 -2.09 -10.16
C THR A 115 -11.50 -1.86 -10.84
N LEU A 116 -12.04 -2.90 -11.45
CA LEU A 116 -13.32 -2.92 -12.13
C LEU A 116 -14.20 -3.99 -11.49
N ASP A 117 -15.29 -3.58 -10.86
CA ASP A 117 -16.31 -4.50 -10.37
C ASP A 117 -17.40 -4.69 -11.42
N VAL A 118 -17.50 -5.91 -11.96
CA VAL A 118 -18.55 -6.33 -12.89
C VAL A 118 -19.64 -7.02 -12.08
N ARG A 119 -20.75 -6.32 -11.86
CA ARG A 119 -21.93 -6.90 -11.18
C ARG A 119 -22.79 -7.69 -12.16
N ALA A 120 -23.33 -8.82 -11.72
CA ALA A 120 -24.23 -9.64 -12.51
C ALA A 120 -25.58 -8.95 -12.82
N ASP A 121 -26.00 -7.96 -12.02
CA ASP A 121 -27.34 -7.36 -12.09
C ASP A 121 -27.39 -5.96 -12.73
N GLY A 122 -26.26 -5.43 -13.23
CA GLY A 122 -26.20 -4.16 -13.98
C GLY A 122 -26.69 -2.91 -13.24
N LYS A 123 -26.98 -3.00 -11.93
CA LYS A 123 -27.49 -1.89 -11.14
C LYS A 123 -26.34 -1.08 -10.55
N THR A 124 -26.26 0.19 -10.96
CA THR A 124 -25.49 1.21 -10.26
C THR A 124 -26.33 1.73 -9.10
N ASP A 125 -25.83 1.67 -7.87
CA ASP A 125 -26.51 2.25 -6.71
C ASP A 125 -26.60 3.78 -6.86
N ALA A 126 -27.68 4.24 -7.49
CA ALA A 126 -27.98 5.64 -7.65
C ALA A 126 -28.65 6.17 -6.38
N ASN A 127 -27.98 7.14 -5.76
CA ASN A 127 -28.50 8.17 -4.84
C ASN A 127 -29.99 8.06 -4.48
N ALA A 128 -30.29 7.56 -3.28
CA ALA A 128 -31.58 7.80 -2.66
C ALA A 128 -31.60 9.25 -2.09
N PRO A 129 -32.49 10.14 -2.54
CA PRO A 129 -32.66 11.43 -1.90
C PRO A 129 -33.25 11.23 -0.50
N ARG A 130 -32.54 11.72 0.52
CA ARG A 130 -33.06 11.76 1.89
C ARG A 130 -34.11 12.86 2.01
N ALA A 131 -35.37 12.48 2.24
CA ALA A 131 -36.45 13.39 2.59
C ALA A 131 -36.11 14.19 3.87
N SER A 132 -36.38 15.50 3.85
CA SER A 132 -36.24 16.39 5.01
C SER A 132 -37.60 16.94 5.43
N GLY A 133 -38.13 16.45 6.55
CA GLY A 133 -39.23 17.09 7.28
C GLY A 133 -38.74 18.19 8.23
N PRO A 134 -39.67 18.95 8.86
CA PRO A 134 -39.33 20.05 9.77
C PRO A 134 -38.53 19.54 10.98
N ARG A 135 -37.42 20.23 11.29
CA ARG A 135 -36.48 19.86 12.36
C ARG A 135 -36.56 20.86 13.52
N SER A 136 -36.58 20.36 14.74
CA SER A 136 -36.46 21.19 15.96
C SER A 136 -35.13 21.98 15.96
N PRO A 137 -35.02 23.10 16.71
CA PRO A 137 -33.79 23.90 16.76
C PRO A 137 -32.56 23.10 17.22
N LEU A 138 -32.72 22.15 18.15
CA LEU A 138 -31.66 21.23 18.55
C LEU A 138 -31.26 20.29 17.40
N ALA A 139 -32.23 19.75 16.66
CA ALA A 139 -31.96 18.94 15.48
C ALA A 139 -31.30 19.76 14.36
N ALA A 140 -31.61 21.05 14.22
CA ALA A 140 -30.95 21.96 13.29
C ALA A 140 -29.49 22.21 13.69
N LEU A 141 -29.21 22.44 14.98
CA LEU A 141 -27.85 22.59 15.51
C LEU A 141 -27.03 21.32 15.34
N VAL A 142 -27.56 20.16 15.73
CA VAL A 142 -26.90 18.86 15.54
C VAL A 142 -26.63 18.60 14.05
N SER A 143 -27.57 18.95 13.18
CA SER A 143 -27.41 18.82 11.75
C SER A 143 -26.36 19.79 11.18
N ALA A 144 -26.30 21.02 11.70
CA ALA A 144 -25.28 22.01 11.31
C ALA A 144 -23.88 21.61 11.78
N LEU A 145 -23.74 21.13 13.02
CA LEU A 145 -22.50 20.56 13.55
C LEU A 145 -22.10 19.32 12.77
N GLY A 146 -23.04 18.44 12.45
CA GLY A 146 -22.80 17.28 11.60
C GLY A 146 -22.31 17.65 10.19
N ARG A 147 -22.92 18.68 9.57
CA ARG A 147 -22.46 19.22 8.29
C ARG A 147 -21.06 19.81 8.38
N LEU A 148 -20.78 20.60 9.41
CA LEU A 148 -19.45 21.17 9.66
C LEU A 148 -18.40 20.08 9.89
N MET A 149 -18.70 19.08 10.70
CA MET A 149 -17.79 17.95 10.90
C MET A 149 -17.59 17.15 9.61
N SER A 150 -18.64 16.96 8.81
CA SER A 150 -18.55 16.26 7.52
C SER A 150 -17.82 17.06 6.43
N SER A 151 -17.76 18.39 6.53
CA SER A 151 -16.98 19.20 5.58
C SER A 151 -15.49 19.18 5.89
N LEU A 152 -15.13 18.94 7.17
CA LEU A 152 -13.76 18.80 7.64
C LEU A 152 -13.24 17.36 7.52
N TRP A 153 -14.13 16.36 7.53
CA TRP A 153 -13.77 14.95 7.34
C TRP A 153 -13.91 14.53 5.87
N PRO A 154 -12.88 13.96 5.24
CA PRO A 154 -12.97 13.60 3.82
C PRO A 154 -13.94 12.42 3.59
N PRO A 155 -14.78 12.46 2.54
CA PRO A 155 -15.71 11.38 2.23
C PRO A 155 -14.95 10.08 1.94
N PRO A 156 -15.36 8.94 2.52
CA PRO A 156 -14.47 7.80 2.75
C PRO A 156 -14.08 7.00 1.51
N ALA A 157 -14.85 7.02 0.42
CA ALA A 157 -14.76 5.95 -0.60
C ALA A 157 -13.42 5.92 -1.35
N ALA A 158 -12.97 7.04 -1.93
CA ALA A 158 -11.83 7.00 -2.86
C ALA A 158 -10.46 6.93 -2.15
N TRP A 159 -10.20 7.83 -1.19
CA TRP A 159 -8.87 7.90 -0.56
C TRP A 159 -8.58 6.71 0.37
N ARG A 160 -9.61 6.08 0.97
CA ARG A 160 -9.40 4.89 1.81
C ARG A 160 -8.92 3.71 0.98
N SER A 161 -9.54 3.46 -0.16
CA SER A 161 -9.09 2.42 -1.08
C SER A 161 -7.65 2.67 -1.53
N CYS A 162 -7.28 3.92 -1.83
CA CYS A 162 -5.89 4.27 -2.13
C CYS A 162 -4.94 3.93 -0.96
N LEU A 163 -5.28 4.26 0.28
CA LEU A 163 -4.43 3.91 1.44
C LEU A 163 -4.29 2.40 1.64
N SER A 164 -5.36 1.64 1.39
CA SER A 164 -5.33 0.16 1.44
C SER A 164 -4.38 -0.41 0.38
N TYR A 165 -4.40 0.10 -0.85
CA TYR A 165 -3.45 -0.31 -1.89
C TYR A 165 -2.01 0.10 -1.58
N ASN A 166 -1.80 1.32 -1.03
CA ASN A 166 -0.46 1.74 -0.60
C ASN A 166 0.14 0.78 0.45
N LEU A 167 -0.67 0.16 1.30
CA LEU A 167 -0.17 -0.82 2.27
C LEU A 167 0.44 -2.06 1.59
N VAL A 168 -0.16 -2.52 0.49
CA VAL A 168 0.38 -3.63 -0.31
C VAL A 168 1.70 -3.20 -0.97
N PHE A 169 1.76 -1.98 -1.52
CA PHE A 169 3.01 -1.48 -2.09
C PHE A 169 4.12 -1.27 -1.04
N ASP A 170 3.77 -0.84 0.17
CA ASP A 170 4.74 -0.70 1.25
C ASP A 170 5.35 -2.04 1.69
N GLN A 171 4.61 -3.14 1.53
CA GLN A 171 5.11 -4.50 1.74
C GLN A 171 6.20 -4.82 0.72
N ASP A 172 5.90 -4.61 -0.55
CA ASP A 172 6.74 -5.10 -1.65
C ASP A 172 7.92 -4.17 -1.98
N ASN A 173 7.73 -2.85 -1.92
CA ASN A 173 8.69 -1.87 -2.42
C ASN A 173 10.10 -2.01 -1.81
N ALA A 174 10.19 -2.28 -0.50
CA ALA A 174 11.48 -2.48 0.16
C ALA A 174 12.22 -3.73 -0.36
N PHE A 175 11.50 -4.82 -0.60
CA PHE A 175 12.08 -6.04 -1.17
C PHE A 175 12.42 -5.87 -2.63
N LEU A 176 11.53 -5.26 -3.42
CA LEU A 176 11.76 -5.00 -4.84
C LEU A 176 12.99 -4.10 -5.04
N HIS A 177 13.15 -3.05 -4.21
CA HIS A 177 14.35 -2.21 -4.25
C HIS A 177 15.62 -3.01 -3.96
N ALA A 178 15.61 -3.83 -2.91
CA ALA A 178 16.76 -4.66 -2.57
C ALA A 178 17.09 -5.68 -3.69
N GLN A 179 16.06 -6.28 -4.30
CA GLN A 179 16.24 -7.19 -5.43
C GLN A 179 16.82 -6.48 -6.66
N ASP A 180 16.37 -5.27 -6.97
CA ASP A 180 16.89 -4.48 -8.09
C ASP A 180 18.39 -4.17 -7.91
N VAL A 181 18.77 -3.71 -6.71
CA VAL A 181 20.18 -3.47 -6.35
C VAL A 181 21.03 -4.73 -6.54
N LEU A 182 20.58 -5.87 -6.01
CA LEU A 182 21.32 -7.14 -6.07
C LEU A 182 21.41 -7.70 -7.48
N LEU A 183 20.31 -7.66 -8.24
CA LEU A 183 20.28 -8.12 -9.63
C LEU A 183 21.20 -7.27 -10.50
N LYS A 184 21.15 -5.95 -10.33
CA LYS A 184 21.99 -5.03 -11.11
C LYS A 184 23.47 -5.24 -10.80
N ALA A 185 23.82 -5.51 -9.54
CA ALA A 185 25.19 -5.83 -9.14
C ALA A 185 25.70 -7.16 -9.71
N ARG A 186 24.84 -8.17 -9.87
CA ARG A 186 25.19 -9.48 -10.44
C ARG A 186 25.23 -9.51 -11.97
N GLY A 187 24.57 -8.55 -12.62
CA GLY A 187 24.57 -8.39 -14.07
C GLY A 187 23.42 -9.11 -14.79
N PRO A 188 23.38 -9.03 -16.13
CA PRO A 188 22.32 -9.60 -16.96
C PRO A 188 22.15 -11.10 -16.72
N GLY A 189 20.90 -11.58 -16.74
CA GLY A 189 20.58 -13.00 -16.56
C GLY A 189 20.70 -13.55 -15.13
N ALA A 190 21.22 -12.78 -14.17
CA ALA A 190 21.38 -13.20 -12.78
C ALA A 190 20.09 -13.69 -12.10
N TRP A 191 18.93 -13.23 -12.56
CA TRP A 191 17.63 -13.66 -12.07
C TRP A 191 17.36 -15.16 -12.25
N ARG A 192 18.01 -15.81 -13.24
CA ARG A 192 17.91 -17.26 -13.47
C ARG A 192 18.50 -18.10 -12.33
N SER A 193 19.33 -17.49 -11.47
CA SER A 193 19.89 -18.16 -10.29
C SER A 193 18.90 -18.26 -9.13
N TYR A 194 17.78 -17.55 -9.18
CA TYR A 194 16.75 -17.64 -8.15
C TYR A 194 15.92 -18.90 -8.33
N TYR A 195 15.70 -19.61 -7.22
CA TYR A 195 14.80 -20.75 -7.18
C TYR A 195 13.36 -20.25 -7.08
N THR A 196 12.59 -20.46 -8.14
CA THR A 196 11.21 -19.98 -8.28
C THR A 196 10.24 -21.15 -8.55
N PRO A 197 9.97 -21.99 -7.54
CA PRO A 197 9.24 -23.25 -7.74
C PRO A 197 7.72 -23.07 -7.77
N LEU A 198 7.20 -21.92 -7.32
CA LEU A 198 5.77 -21.74 -7.12
C LEU A 198 5.07 -21.39 -8.42
N GLN A 199 3.78 -21.74 -8.50
CA GLN A 199 2.93 -21.40 -9.63
C GLN A 199 2.85 -19.88 -9.87
N SER A 200 2.86 -19.09 -8.80
CA SER A 200 2.93 -17.62 -8.84
C SER A 200 4.16 -17.10 -9.59
N ASP A 201 5.28 -17.82 -9.51
CA ASP A 201 6.54 -17.37 -10.08
C ASP A 201 6.61 -17.57 -11.60
N ARG A 202 5.65 -18.31 -12.17
CA ARG A 202 5.52 -18.49 -13.63
C ARG A 202 5.38 -17.15 -14.35
N LEU A 203 4.62 -16.20 -13.78
CA LEU A 203 4.46 -14.87 -14.37
C LEU A 203 5.76 -14.08 -14.35
N ILE A 204 6.49 -14.11 -13.23
CA ILE A 204 7.78 -13.42 -13.10
C ILE A 204 8.77 -13.98 -14.11
N SER A 205 8.83 -15.31 -14.23
CA SER A 205 9.70 -16.00 -15.19
C SER A 205 9.31 -15.68 -16.64
N ALA A 206 8.02 -15.71 -16.98
CA ALA A 206 7.52 -15.38 -18.31
C ALA A 206 7.81 -13.92 -18.67
N ALA A 207 7.60 -12.98 -17.73
CA ALA A 207 7.90 -11.57 -17.92
C ALA A 207 9.39 -11.33 -18.17
N ARG A 208 10.28 -11.94 -17.36
CA ARG A 208 11.73 -11.77 -17.52
C ARG A 208 12.25 -12.36 -18.83
N ARG A 209 11.75 -13.54 -19.25
CA ARG A 209 12.08 -14.11 -20.56
C ARG A 209 11.61 -13.22 -21.70
N TRP A 210 10.37 -12.73 -21.64
CA TRP A 210 9.86 -11.81 -22.65
C TRP A 210 10.71 -10.53 -22.74
N ILE A 211 11.12 -9.95 -21.61
CA ILE A 211 12.00 -8.77 -21.60
C ILE A 211 13.33 -9.06 -22.32
N GLU A 212 13.96 -10.18 -22.03
CA GLU A 212 15.26 -10.53 -22.63
C GLU A 212 15.16 -10.92 -24.10
N GLU A 213 14.16 -11.71 -24.46
CA GLU A 213 14.03 -12.30 -25.80
C GLU A 213 13.32 -11.37 -26.79
N GLN A 214 12.36 -10.56 -26.31
CA GLN A 214 11.47 -9.77 -27.17
C GLN A 214 11.63 -8.26 -26.97
N ALA A 215 12.06 -7.80 -25.79
CA ALA A 215 12.22 -6.38 -25.47
C ALA A 215 13.69 -5.91 -25.44
N GLY A 216 14.63 -6.70 -25.97
CA GLY A 216 16.03 -6.33 -26.07
C GLY A 216 16.78 -6.25 -24.73
N GLY A 217 16.29 -6.93 -23.69
CA GLY A 217 16.91 -6.93 -22.36
C GLY A 217 16.46 -5.79 -21.43
N GLY A 218 15.54 -4.92 -21.89
CA GLY A 218 14.96 -3.85 -21.07
C GLY A 218 14.87 -2.51 -21.79
N PRO A 219 14.26 -1.49 -21.16
CA PRO A 219 14.18 -0.15 -21.73
C PRO A 219 15.58 0.45 -21.92
N ASP A 220 15.83 0.99 -23.11
CA ASP A 220 17.01 1.80 -23.38
C ASP A 220 16.79 3.23 -22.88
N PHE A 221 17.64 3.68 -21.95
CA PHE A 221 17.63 5.02 -21.39
C PHE A 221 18.76 5.91 -21.96
N GLY A 222 19.35 5.56 -23.11
CA GLY A 222 20.35 6.40 -23.79
C GLY A 222 21.81 6.00 -23.52
N GLY A 223 22.09 4.71 -23.32
CA GLY A 223 23.43 4.14 -23.56
C GLY A 223 24.53 4.27 -22.48
N ALA A 224 24.33 4.99 -21.37
CA ALA A 224 25.29 4.94 -20.26
C ALA A 224 25.05 3.70 -19.38
N PRO A 225 26.07 2.89 -19.04
CA PRO A 225 25.93 1.81 -18.07
C PRO A 225 25.43 2.39 -16.75
N LEU A 226 24.17 2.09 -16.42
CA LEU A 226 23.59 2.50 -15.15
C LEU A 226 24.30 1.75 -14.03
N ALA A 227 25.00 2.49 -13.18
CA ALA A 227 25.53 1.93 -11.93
C ALA A 227 24.38 1.28 -11.13
N PRO A 228 24.66 0.24 -10.32
CA PRO A 228 23.67 -0.28 -9.39
C PRO A 228 23.09 0.88 -8.56
N PRO A 229 21.75 0.97 -8.42
CA PRO A 229 21.18 1.98 -7.57
C PRO A 229 21.75 1.83 -6.15
N ALA A 230 22.01 2.95 -5.49
CA ALA A 230 22.42 2.89 -4.09
C ALA A 230 21.26 2.29 -3.26
N PRO A 231 21.54 1.42 -2.28
CA PRO A 231 20.53 0.99 -1.32
C PRO A 231 19.87 2.22 -0.68
N LEU A 232 18.54 2.30 -0.76
CA LEU A 232 17.77 3.39 -0.18
C LEU A 232 17.23 2.96 1.18
N PRO A 233 17.16 3.87 2.18
CA PRO A 233 16.46 3.58 3.41
C PRO A 233 14.99 3.28 3.12
N LYS A 234 14.42 2.29 3.82
CA LYS A 234 13.01 1.89 3.69
C LYS A 234 12.03 3.06 3.80
N ARG A 235 12.34 4.04 4.65
CA ARG A 235 11.53 5.25 4.79
C ARG A 235 11.43 6.06 3.50
N VAL A 236 12.48 6.10 2.71
CA VAL A 236 12.51 6.77 1.40
C VAL A 236 11.76 5.93 0.37
N VAL A 237 11.98 4.61 0.39
CA VAL A 237 11.32 3.65 -0.51
C VAL A 237 9.80 3.58 -0.31
N ASN A 238 9.31 3.85 0.89
CA ASN A 238 7.87 3.84 1.22
C ASN A 238 7.33 5.25 1.54
N ASP A 239 7.94 6.30 1.00
CA ASP A 239 7.39 7.66 1.10
C ASP A 239 6.13 7.80 0.22
N ARG A 240 4.97 7.57 0.85
CA ARG A 240 3.66 7.65 0.19
C ARG A 240 3.36 9.06 -0.31
N TRP A 241 3.94 10.10 0.31
CA TRP A 241 3.62 11.48 -0.07
C TRP A 241 4.10 11.78 -1.49
N SER A 242 5.40 11.56 -1.74
CA SER A 242 6.01 11.81 -3.05
C SER A 242 5.57 10.80 -4.12
N GLN A 243 5.28 9.56 -3.73
CA GLN A 243 4.89 8.52 -4.69
C GLN A 243 3.42 8.57 -5.11
N HIS A 244 2.53 9.06 -4.23
CA HIS A 244 1.10 8.97 -4.46
C HIS A 244 0.32 10.19 -3.98
N THR A 245 0.42 10.56 -2.70
CA THR A 245 -0.53 11.52 -2.10
C THR A 245 -0.48 12.88 -2.78
N ALA A 246 0.70 13.37 -3.17
CA ALA A 246 0.84 14.67 -3.82
C ALA A 246 0.16 14.75 -5.19
N GLU A 247 0.18 13.64 -5.94
CA GLU A 247 -0.33 13.57 -7.33
C GLU A 247 -1.78 13.06 -7.41
N CYS A 248 -2.26 12.34 -6.38
CA CYS A 248 -3.61 11.81 -6.34
C CYS A 248 -4.62 12.86 -5.83
N SER A 249 -5.52 13.32 -6.69
CA SER A 249 -6.52 14.34 -6.37
C SER A 249 -7.40 13.99 -5.15
N HIS A 250 -7.75 12.72 -4.96
CA HIS A 250 -8.52 12.25 -3.82
C HIS A 250 -7.73 12.31 -2.51
N CYS A 251 -6.48 11.82 -2.53
CA CYS A 251 -5.61 11.76 -1.35
C CYS A 251 -5.11 13.15 -0.96
N ALA A 252 -4.68 13.96 -1.92
CA ALA A 252 -4.29 15.35 -1.70
C ALA A 252 -5.44 16.17 -1.08
N ALA A 253 -6.66 16.05 -1.63
CA ALA A 253 -7.82 16.74 -1.10
C ALA A 253 -8.20 16.23 0.30
N ALA A 254 -8.06 14.93 0.58
CA ALA A 254 -8.30 14.36 1.89
C ALA A 254 -7.30 14.87 2.93
N ALA A 255 -6.00 14.82 2.62
CA ALA A 255 -4.93 15.34 3.47
C ALA A 255 -5.11 16.84 3.76
N ALA A 256 -5.48 17.64 2.75
CA ALA A 256 -5.73 19.07 2.92
C ALA A 256 -6.95 19.36 3.82
N ARG A 257 -8.02 18.56 3.74
CA ARG A 257 -9.19 18.70 4.64
C ARG A 257 -8.83 18.31 6.07
N LEU A 258 -8.13 17.20 6.26
CA LEU A 258 -7.67 16.75 7.58
C LEU A 258 -6.74 17.78 8.21
N THR A 259 -5.78 18.32 7.47
CA THR A 259 -4.86 19.36 7.96
C THR A 259 -5.62 20.59 8.47
N ARG A 260 -6.58 21.09 7.68
CA ARG A 260 -7.45 22.21 8.09
C ARG A 260 -8.28 21.87 9.33
N GLY A 261 -8.89 20.69 9.34
CA GLY A 261 -9.69 20.22 10.46
C GLY A 261 -8.88 20.09 11.75
N VAL A 262 -7.63 19.59 11.68
CA VAL A 262 -6.72 19.49 12.84
C VAL A 262 -6.46 20.86 13.45
N GLY A 263 -6.16 21.86 12.62
CA GLY A 263 -5.98 23.24 13.08
C GLY A 263 -7.21 23.77 13.82
N LEU A 264 -8.40 23.64 13.21
CA LEU A 264 -9.66 24.09 13.80
C LEU A 264 -10.00 23.32 15.10
N ALA A 265 -9.81 22.01 15.12
CA ALA A 265 -10.10 21.19 16.29
C ALA A 265 -9.17 21.50 17.46
N LYS A 266 -7.89 21.81 17.21
CA LYS A 266 -6.96 22.27 18.25
C LYS A 266 -7.37 23.62 18.84
N VAL A 267 -7.75 24.58 17.99
CA VAL A 267 -8.25 25.89 18.43
C VAL A 267 -9.53 25.74 19.25
N ALA A 268 -10.48 24.92 18.78
CA ALA A 268 -11.72 24.64 19.49
C ALA A 268 -11.46 23.96 20.84
N ALA A 269 -10.57 22.97 20.89
CA ALA A 269 -10.20 22.29 22.13
C ALA A 269 -9.60 23.29 23.14
N ALA A 270 -8.68 24.15 22.71
CA ALA A 270 -8.07 25.16 23.56
C ALA A 270 -9.09 26.19 24.07
N ALA A 271 -9.98 26.68 23.20
CA ALA A 271 -11.01 27.65 23.57
C ALA A 271 -12.02 27.07 24.57
N LEU A 272 -12.50 25.85 24.33
CA LEU A 272 -13.43 25.16 25.23
C LEU A 272 -12.77 24.81 26.58
N PHE A 273 -11.50 24.42 26.56
CA PHE A 273 -10.73 24.20 27.78
C PHE A 273 -10.55 25.50 28.58
N ALA A 274 -10.20 26.61 27.91
CA ALA A 274 -10.10 27.92 28.56
C ALA A 274 -11.44 28.37 29.15
N ALA A 275 -12.57 28.16 28.45
CA ALA A 275 -13.90 28.44 28.95
C ALA A 275 -14.24 27.60 30.20
N PHE A 276 -13.89 26.31 30.19
CA PHE A 276 -14.02 25.44 31.36
C PHE A 276 -13.20 25.95 32.55
N CYS A 277 -11.93 26.31 32.34
CA CYS A 277 -11.07 26.87 33.38
C CYS A 277 -11.62 28.20 33.93
N GLY A 278 -12.16 29.07 33.06
CA GLY A 278 -12.80 30.32 33.48
C GLY A 278 -14.02 30.09 34.37
N LEU A 279 -14.88 29.12 34.01
CA LEU A 279 -16.02 28.73 34.84
C LEU A 279 -15.57 28.12 36.17
N LEU A 280 -14.54 27.27 36.14
CA LEU A 280 -13.97 26.67 37.35
C LEU A 280 -13.36 27.73 38.28
N GLY A 281 -12.66 28.72 37.74
CA GLY A 281 -12.10 29.83 38.51
C GLY A 281 -13.16 30.77 39.09
N THR A 282 -14.27 30.96 38.38
CA THR A 282 -15.36 31.85 38.82
C THR A 282 -16.23 31.22 39.91
N PHE A 283 -16.59 29.94 39.76
CA PHE A 283 -17.56 29.28 40.65
C PHE A 283 -16.93 28.27 41.62
N GLY A 284 -15.68 27.87 41.40
CA GLY A 284 -15.05 26.76 42.12
C GLY A 284 -15.67 25.40 41.79
N ALA A 285 -14.94 24.31 42.04
CA ALA A 285 -15.47 22.96 41.82
C ALA A 285 -16.75 22.67 42.64
N PRO A 286 -16.84 23.02 43.94
CA PRO A 286 -18.05 22.79 44.72
C PRO A 286 -19.25 23.60 44.20
N GLY A 287 -19.02 24.85 43.75
CA GLY A 287 -20.07 25.71 43.23
C GLY A 287 -20.62 25.25 41.88
N LEU A 288 -19.78 24.68 41.01
CA LEU A 288 -20.24 24.05 39.77
C LEU A 288 -21.06 22.77 40.03
N LEU A 289 -20.61 21.92 40.97
CA LEU A 289 -21.32 20.69 41.33
C LEU A 289 -22.68 20.97 41.98
N ALA A 290 -22.76 21.98 42.86
CA ALA A 290 -24.00 22.39 43.50
C ALA A 290 -25.01 23.02 42.51
N ARG A 291 -24.55 23.50 41.34
CA ARG A 291 -25.36 24.22 40.34
C ARG A 291 -25.46 23.44 39.03
N ALA A 292 -25.79 22.15 39.15
CA ALA A 292 -25.83 21.21 38.03
C ALA A 292 -26.80 21.63 36.90
N ALA A 293 -27.90 22.33 37.20
CA ALA A 293 -28.86 22.80 36.20
C ALA A 293 -28.46 24.12 35.49
N GLY A 294 -27.27 24.68 35.76
CA GLY A 294 -26.81 25.97 35.22
C GLY A 294 -25.33 25.97 34.84
N PRO A 295 -24.47 26.76 35.52
CA PRO A 295 -23.04 26.86 35.18
C PRO A 295 -22.32 25.50 35.25
N GLY A 296 -22.79 24.56 36.08
CA GLY A 296 -22.27 23.19 36.12
C GLY A 296 -22.45 22.43 34.81
N LEU A 297 -23.64 22.52 34.20
CA LEU A 297 -23.92 21.91 32.89
C LEU A 297 -23.08 22.53 31.78
N VAL A 298 -22.91 23.86 31.77
CA VAL A 298 -22.07 24.57 30.79
C VAL A 298 -20.61 24.18 30.94
N ALA A 299 -20.10 24.09 32.17
CA ALA A 299 -18.73 23.65 32.43
C ALA A 299 -18.51 22.20 31.99
N ALA A 300 -19.45 21.29 32.29
CA ALA A 300 -19.39 19.90 31.84
C ALA A 300 -19.40 19.79 30.31
N ALA A 301 -20.26 20.57 29.63
CA ALA A 301 -20.32 20.60 28.17
C ALA A 301 -19.02 21.16 27.55
N ALA A 302 -18.44 22.21 28.14
CA ALA A 302 -17.16 22.77 27.70
C ALA A 302 -16.02 21.75 27.84
N ALA A 303 -15.94 21.06 28.99
CA ALA A 303 -14.94 20.01 29.22
C ALA A 303 -15.10 18.83 28.24
N ALA A 304 -16.33 18.32 28.08
CA ALA A 304 -16.62 17.23 27.16
C ALA A 304 -16.32 17.61 25.70
N GLY A 305 -16.67 18.84 25.31
CA GLY A 305 -16.37 19.38 23.99
C GLY A 305 -14.86 19.52 23.74
N ALA A 306 -14.10 20.00 24.72
CA ALA A 306 -12.64 20.11 24.64
C ALA A 306 -11.98 18.72 24.45
N CYS A 307 -12.38 17.73 25.25
CA CYS A 307 -11.92 16.35 25.13
C CYS A 307 -12.25 15.75 23.76
N SER A 308 -13.48 15.96 23.29
CA SER A 308 -13.93 15.45 21.99
C SER A 308 -13.16 16.08 20.82
N ALA A 309 -12.95 17.39 20.86
CA ALA A 309 -12.18 18.11 19.85
C ALA A 309 -10.69 17.68 19.84
N ALA A 310 -10.09 17.52 21.02
CA ALA A 310 -8.72 17.03 21.15
C ALA A 310 -8.56 15.59 20.64
N TRP A 311 -9.50 14.70 20.99
CA TRP A 311 -9.53 13.32 20.49
C TRP A 311 -9.65 13.29 18.96
N TRP A 312 -10.56 14.09 18.41
CA TRP A 312 -10.75 14.20 16.97
C TRP A 312 -9.46 14.69 16.28
N ALA A 313 -8.81 15.73 16.82
CA ALA A 313 -7.56 16.26 16.27
C ALA A 313 -6.47 15.19 16.24
N ARG A 314 -6.29 14.45 17.34
CA ARG A 314 -5.33 13.34 17.41
C ARG A 314 -5.63 12.23 16.41
N ARG A 315 -6.92 11.90 16.22
CA ARG A 315 -7.32 10.87 15.24
C ARG A 315 -7.07 11.33 13.80
N ALA A 316 -7.36 12.60 13.50
CA ALA A 316 -7.12 13.19 12.19
C ALA A 316 -5.61 13.32 11.88
N GLU A 317 -4.79 13.65 12.87
CA GLU A 317 -3.32 13.63 12.73
C GLU A 317 -2.78 12.22 12.50
N ALA A 318 -3.30 11.22 13.21
CA ALA A 318 -2.93 9.83 12.99
C ALA A 318 -3.23 9.40 11.55
N LEU A 319 -4.41 9.74 11.06
CA LEU A 319 -4.78 9.47 9.67
C LEU A 319 -3.93 10.28 8.67
N LEU A 320 -3.58 11.53 8.98
CA LEU A 320 -2.70 12.35 8.13
C LEU A 320 -1.31 11.72 7.98
N ARG A 321 -0.79 11.06 9.03
CA ARG A 321 0.48 10.32 8.95
C ARG A 321 0.41 9.15 7.97
N GLU A 322 -0.73 8.46 7.87
CA GLU A 322 -0.91 7.36 6.92
C GLU A 322 -0.78 7.80 5.45
N PHE A 323 -1.03 9.08 5.14
CA PHE A 323 -0.81 9.66 3.81
C PHE A 323 0.66 9.98 3.49
N GLN A 324 1.51 10.02 4.52
CA GLN A 324 2.93 10.35 4.38
C GLN A 324 3.78 9.08 4.43
N TYR A 325 3.60 8.29 5.47
CA TYR A 325 4.45 7.15 5.74
C TYR A 325 3.78 6.19 6.73
N VAL A 326 3.86 4.90 6.45
CA VAL A 326 3.55 3.85 7.41
C VAL A 326 4.79 2.99 7.56
N GLU A 327 5.24 2.82 8.81
CA GLU A 327 6.30 1.86 9.08
C GLU A 327 5.74 0.47 8.81
N PHE A 328 6.23 -0.15 7.75
CA PHE A 328 5.77 -1.48 7.39
C PHE A 328 6.32 -2.53 8.37
N SER A 329 5.49 -3.41 8.92
CA SER A 329 5.97 -4.55 9.71
C SER A 329 5.11 -5.77 9.42
N HIS A 330 5.73 -6.87 8.99
CA HIS A 330 5.03 -8.14 8.73
C HIS A 330 4.25 -8.66 9.96
N ALA A 331 4.66 -8.30 11.18
CA ALA A 331 3.98 -8.72 12.40
C ALA A 331 2.73 -7.88 12.72
N GLN A 332 2.60 -6.70 12.13
CA GLN A 332 1.59 -5.70 12.52
C GLN A 332 0.66 -5.28 11.39
N ASN A 333 1.02 -5.58 10.14
CA ASN A 333 0.22 -5.27 8.97
C ASN A 333 -0.26 -6.58 8.34
N PRO A 334 -1.58 -6.86 8.37
CA PRO A 334 -2.16 -8.09 7.84
C PRO A 334 -2.08 -8.18 6.32
#